data_AF-A0AAV0Z920-F1
#
_entry.id   AF-A0AAV0Z920-F1
#
_cell.length_a   1.000
_cell.length_b   1.000
_cell.length_c   1.000
_cell.angle_alpha   90.00
_cell.angle_beta   90.00
_cell.angle_gamma   90.00
#
_symmetry.space_group_name_H-M   'P 1'
#
loop_
_entity.id
_entity.type
_entity.pdbx_description
1 polymer ?
#
loop_
_entity_poly.entity_id
_entity_poly.type
_entity_poly.pdbx_seq_one_letter_code
_entity_poly.pdbx_strand_id
1 'polypeptide(L)'
;MDGVEEENIDETEYYAWNELRLHPLLMKAIHKLGFKEPTPIQKACIPAAAHQGKDVIGAAETGSGKTLSFGLPILQRLLEEREKASNGVGEKGRSCGARGRREKHLKS
;
A
#
# COMPACT_ATOMS: atom_id res chain seq x y z
N MET A 1 16.56 11.51 -26.42
CA MET A 1 16.33 10.06 -26.53
C MET A 1 16.07 9.54 -25.13
N ASP A 2 14.80 9.51 -24.71
CA ASP A 2 14.43 8.84 -23.47
C ASP A 2 14.25 7.35 -23.81
N GLY A 3 15.38 6.63 -23.78
CA GLY A 3 15.40 5.18 -23.88
C GLY A 3 14.71 4.62 -22.66
N VAL A 4 13.41 4.34 -22.77
CA VAL A 4 12.74 3.42 -21.88
C VAL A 4 13.22 2.05 -22.30
N GLU A 5 14.34 1.62 -21.74
CA GLU A 5 14.73 0.23 -21.78
C GLU A 5 13.56 -0.53 -21.13
N GLU A 6 12.75 -1.18 -21.97
CA GLU A 6 11.86 -2.26 -21.54
C GLU A 6 12.76 -3.41 -21.08
N GLU A 7 13.40 -3.22 -19.92
CA GLU A 7 14.11 -4.29 -19.26
C GLU A 7 13.06 -5.35 -18.89
N ASN A 8 13.30 -6.56 -19.39
CA ASN A 8 12.57 -7.76 -18.98
C ASN A 8 12.52 -7.77 -17.46
N ILE A 9 11.33 -7.51 -16.90
CA ILE A 9 11.11 -7.59 -15.46
C ILE A 9 11.29 -9.05 -15.10
N ASP A 10 12.43 -9.37 -14.50
CA ASP A 10 12.66 -10.68 -13.90
C ASP A 10 11.69 -10.83 -12.73
N GLU A 11 10.57 -11.51 -12.98
CA GLU A 11 9.46 -11.67 -12.04
C GLU A 11 9.90 -12.37 -10.74
N THR A 12 11.02 -13.11 -10.81
CA THR A 12 11.67 -13.77 -9.68
C THR A 12 12.43 -12.82 -8.76
N GLU A 13 13.02 -11.73 -9.27
CA GLU A 13 13.76 -10.75 -8.44
C GLU A 13 12.83 -9.90 -7.55
N TYR A 14 11.58 -9.68 -7.95
CA TYR A 14 10.61 -8.82 -7.24
C TYR A 14 9.55 -9.59 -6.43
N TYR A 15 9.77 -10.88 -6.17
CA TYR A 15 8.82 -11.75 -5.47
C TYR A 15 8.33 -11.18 -4.12
N ALA A 16 9.23 -10.57 -3.34
CA ALA A 16 8.89 -9.98 -2.04
C ALA A 16 7.90 -8.80 -2.13
N TRP A 17 7.86 -8.08 -3.26
CA TRP A 17 6.85 -7.05 -3.51
C TRP A 17 5.54 -7.67 -3.98
N ASN A 18 5.59 -8.74 -4.77
CA ASN A 18 4.40 -9.48 -5.21
C ASN A 18 3.62 -10.07 -4.03
N GLU A 19 4.31 -10.53 -2.99
CA GLU A 19 3.67 -11.02 -1.75
C GLU A 19 2.79 -9.97 -1.05
N LEU A 20 3.12 -8.68 -1.21
CA LEU A 20 2.36 -7.57 -0.62
C LEU A 20 1.05 -7.29 -1.37
N ARG A 21 0.81 -7.93 -2.51
CA ARG A 21 -0.41 -7.83 -3.33
C ARG A 21 -0.81 -6.38 -3.62
N LEU A 22 0.16 -5.59 -4.08
CA LEU A 22 -0.05 -4.21 -4.46
C LEU A 22 -0.69 -4.10 -5.86
N HIS A 23 -1.30 -2.94 -6.12
CA HIS A 23 -1.89 -2.63 -7.42
C HIS A 23 -0.83 -2.70 -8.54
N PRO A 24 -1.15 -3.20 -9.75
CA PRO A 24 -0.18 -3.35 -10.85
C PRO A 24 0.55 -2.05 -11.22
N LEU A 25 -0.13 -0.91 -11.13
CA LEU A 25 0.50 0.41 -11.36
C LEU A 25 1.57 0.76 -10.31
N LEU A 26 1.38 0.35 -9.05
CA LEU A 26 2.38 0.54 -8.02
C LEU A 26 3.57 -0.37 -8.25
N MET A 27 3.35 -1.64 -8.64
CA MET A 27 4.42 -2.55 -9.00
C MET A 27 5.28 -2.00 -10.14
N LYS A 28 4.65 -1.48 -11.21
CA LYS A 28 5.37 -0.81 -12.31
C LYS A 28 6.18 0.39 -11.83
N ALA A 29 5.64 1.20 -10.92
CA ALA A 29 6.37 2.33 -10.36
C ALA A 29 7.56 1.89 -9.51
N ILE A 30 7.41 0.85 -8.69
CA ILE A 30 8.48 0.25 -7.87
C ILE A 30 9.61 -0.27 -8.77
N HIS A 31 9.27 -0.95 -9.87
CA HIS A 31 10.24 -1.44 -10.85
C HIS A 31 10.97 -0.28 -11.53
N LYS A 32 10.22 0.74 -11.98
CA LYS A 32 10.81 1.94 -12.60
C LYS A 32 11.74 2.71 -11.65
N LEU A 33 11.47 2.66 -10.36
CA LEU A 33 12.32 3.29 -9.33
C LEU A 33 13.52 2.42 -8.94
N GLY A 34 13.59 1.17 -9.40
CA GLY A 34 14.69 0.24 -9.12
C GLY A 34 14.69 -0.30 -7.68
N PHE A 35 13.53 -0.35 -7.01
CA PHE A 35 13.43 -0.88 -5.65
C PHE A 35 13.37 -2.41 -5.63
N LYS A 36 14.54 -3.06 -5.55
CA LYS A 36 14.66 -4.52 -5.59
C LYS A 36 13.83 -5.25 -4.52
N GLU A 37 13.97 -4.85 -3.26
CA GLU A 37 13.29 -5.51 -2.14
C GLU A 37 12.64 -4.51 -1.17
N PRO A 38 11.49 -4.86 -0.56
CA PRO A 38 10.87 -4.03 0.45
C PRO A 38 11.63 -4.10 1.77
N THR A 39 11.77 -2.96 2.43
CA THR A 39 12.43 -2.89 3.74
C THR A 39 11.59 -3.59 4.82
N PRO A 40 12.18 -4.04 5.94
CA PRO A 40 11.44 -4.74 6.99
C PRO A 40 10.24 -3.93 7.54
N ILE A 41 10.41 -2.60 7.66
CA ILE A 41 9.32 -1.71 8.09
C ILE A 41 8.20 -1.65 7.05
N GLN A 42 8.52 -1.66 5.75
CA GLN A 42 7.54 -1.67 4.67
C GLN A 42 6.74 -2.99 4.65
N LYS A 43 7.43 -4.14 4.78
CA LYS A 43 6.77 -5.46 4.85
C LYS A 43 5.77 -5.56 6.01
N ALA A 44 6.06 -4.95 7.15
CA ALA A 44 5.16 -4.93 8.30
C ALA A 44 4.02 -3.91 8.17
N CYS A 45 4.33 -2.69 7.70
CA CYS A 45 3.38 -1.60 7.65
C CYS A 45 2.40 -1.71 6.47
N ILE A 46 2.86 -2.09 5.29
CA ILE A 46 2.06 -2.06 4.06
C ILE A 46 0.81 -2.96 4.18
N PRO A 47 0.90 -4.23 4.63
CA PRO A 47 -0.30 -5.08 4.73
C PRO A 47 -1.30 -4.58 5.77
N ALA A 48 -0.83 -4.00 6.88
CA ALA A 48 -1.68 -3.47 7.93
C ALA A 48 -2.40 -2.18 7.50
N ALA A 49 -1.70 -1.28 6.81
CA ALA A 49 -2.24 0.00 6.38
C ALA A 49 -3.10 -0.12 5.10
N ALA A 50 -2.64 -0.87 4.10
CA ALA A 50 -3.32 -0.98 2.80
C ALA A 50 -4.54 -1.92 2.85
N HIS A 51 -4.37 -3.12 3.42
CA HIS A 51 -5.40 -4.17 3.34
C HIS A 51 -6.33 -4.20 4.56
N GLN A 52 -5.77 -3.98 5.75
CA GLN A 52 -6.56 -4.06 6.99
C GLN A 52 -7.18 -2.71 7.38
N GLY A 53 -6.76 -1.61 6.74
CA GLY A 53 -7.24 -0.26 7.05
C GLY A 53 -6.99 0.16 8.50
N LYS A 54 -5.93 -0.37 9.12
CA LYS A 54 -5.57 -0.07 10.51
C LYS A 54 -4.62 1.11 10.56
N ASP A 55 -4.70 1.88 11.63
CA ASP A 55 -3.71 2.90 11.94
C ASP A 55 -2.40 2.21 12.34
N VAL A 56 -1.29 2.61 11.71
CA VAL A 56 0.03 2.03 11.91
C VAL A 56 1.01 3.11 12.33
N ILE A 57 1.78 2.86 13.40
CA ILE A 57 2.89 3.71 13.82
C ILE A 57 4.18 2.97 13.45
N GLY A 58 4.91 3.50 12.46
CA GLY A 58 6.20 2.95 12.04
C GLY A 58 7.35 3.79 12.58
N ALA A 59 8.13 3.22 13.52
CA ALA A 59 9.38 3.80 13.98
C ALA A 59 10.55 3.10 13.27
N ALA A 60 11.34 3.86 12.51
CA ALA A 60 12.55 3.38 11.85
C ALA A 60 13.54 4.54 11.66
N GLU A 61 14.81 4.24 11.40
CA GLU A 61 15.85 5.26 11.18
C GLU A 61 15.65 6.03 9.86
N THR A 62 16.29 7.20 9.75
CA THR A 62 16.26 8.00 8.53
C THR A 62 16.99 7.25 7.42
N GLY A 63 16.33 7.06 6.27
CA GLY A 63 16.85 6.21 5.19
C GLY A 63 16.21 4.81 5.11
N SER A 64 15.45 4.35 6.11
CA SER A 64 14.81 3.02 6.09
C SER A 64 13.56 2.88 5.19
N GLY A 65 13.28 3.88 4.34
CA GLY A 65 12.15 3.84 3.40
C GLY A 65 10.77 4.12 4.01
N LYS A 66 10.70 4.84 5.15
CA LYS A 66 9.44 5.24 5.81
C LYS A 66 8.47 5.99 4.89
N THR A 67 9.00 6.81 3.97
CA THR A 67 8.20 7.58 3.00
C THR A 67 7.36 6.67 2.12
N LEU A 68 7.95 5.61 1.54
CA LEU A 68 7.21 4.63 0.75
C LEU A 68 6.29 3.78 1.61
N SER A 69 6.72 3.45 2.84
CA SER A 69 5.92 2.68 3.78
C SER A 69 4.58 3.34 4.12
N PHE A 70 4.51 4.68 4.11
CA PHE A 70 3.29 5.44 4.30
C PHE A 70 2.61 5.82 2.98
N GLY A 71 3.40 6.14 1.95
CA GLY A 71 2.88 6.56 0.64
C GLY A 71 2.19 5.44 -0.14
N LEU A 72 2.74 4.22 -0.13
CA LEU A 72 2.18 3.09 -0.89
C LEU A 72 0.75 2.74 -0.47
N PRO A 73 0.41 2.61 0.83
CA PRO A 73 -0.99 2.41 1.26
C PRO A 73 -1.94 3.53 0.82
N ILE A 74 -1.49 4.79 0.83
CA ILE A 74 -2.31 5.94 0.40
C ILE A 74 -2.60 5.84 -1.09
N LEU A 75 -1.57 5.59 -1.90
CA LEU A 75 -1.70 5.49 -3.35
C LEU A 75 -2.55 4.28 -3.75
N GLN A 76 -2.37 3.14 -3.08
CA GLN A 76 -3.19 1.94 -3.27
C GLN A 76 -4.68 2.30 -3.12
N ARG A 77 -5.04 2.94 -2.00
CA ARG A 77 -6.43 3.33 -1.74
C ARG A 77 -6.96 4.34 -2.75
N LEU A 78 -6.13 5.30 -3.17
CA LEU A 78 -6.52 6.26 -4.19
C LEU A 78 -6.82 5.57 -5.53
N LEU A 79 -6.00 4.60 -5.93
CA LEU A 79 -6.21 3.81 -7.15
C LEU A 79 -7.47 2.97 -7.07
N GLU A 80 -7.70 2.28 -5.95
CA GLU A 80 -8.94 1.51 -5.73
C GLU A 80 -10.19 2.39 -5.82
N GLU A 81 -10.17 3.59 -5.23
CA GLU A 81 -11.29 4.54 -5.32
C GLU A 81 -11.48 5.08 -6.76
N ARG A 82 -10.38 5.28 -7.51
CA ARG A 82 -10.43 5.69 -8.92
C ARG A 82 -11.01 4.59 -9.81
N GLU A 83 -10.64 3.33 -9.60
CA GLU A 83 -11.21 2.21 -10.34
C GLU A 83 -12.69 2.02 -10.02
N LYS A 84 -13.10 2.15 -8.75
CA LYS A 84 -14.51 2.15 -8.36
C LYS A 84 -15.28 3.29 -9.01
N ALA A 85 -14.69 4.49 -9.09
CA ALA A 85 -15.32 5.63 -9.75
C ALA A 85 -15.42 5.43 -11.28
N SER A 86 -14.43 4.80 -11.90
CA SER A 86 -14.43 4.49 -13.34
C SER A 86 -15.40 3.37 -13.71
N ASN A 87 -15.59 2.39 -12.82
CA ASN A 87 -16.50 1.25 -13.02
C ASN A 87 -17.91 1.52 -12.45
N GLY A 88 -18.12 2.69 -11.84
CA GLY A 88 -19.30 3.06 -11.05
C GLY A 88 -20.29 3.97 -11.77
N VAL A 89 -20.74 3.60 -12.97
CA VAL A 89 -22.16 3.75 -13.32
C VAL A 89 -22.83 2.44 -12.91
N GLY A 90 -22.99 2.20 -11.60
CA GLY A 90 -23.59 0.95 -11.12
C GLY A 90 -23.26 0.61 -9.67
N GLU A 91 -24.28 0.77 -8.82
CA GLU A 91 -24.46 0.17 -7.50
C GLU A 91 -23.80 0.77 -6.24
N LYS A 92 -24.71 1.07 -5.33
CA LYS A 92 -24.54 1.66 -4.01
C LYS A 92 -23.84 0.70 -3.04
N GLY A 93 -22.96 1.28 -2.22
CA GLY A 93 -22.83 0.92 -0.81
C GLY A 93 -21.71 -0.06 -0.46
N ARG A 94 -20.79 0.38 0.39
CA ARG A 94 -20.73 -0.07 1.79
C ARG A 94 -19.71 0.72 2.63
N SER A 95 -20.20 1.08 3.82
CA SER A 95 -19.51 1.40 5.08
C SER A 95 -18.45 2.51 5.07
N CYS A 96 -18.94 3.74 5.26
CA CYS A 96 -18.36 4.64 6.25
C CYS A 96 -18.22 3.87 7.58
N GLY A 97 -16.99 3.54 7.98
CA GLY A 97 -16.69 2.91 9.25
C GLY A 97 -16.99 3.89 10.38
N ALA A 98 -18.10 3.66 11.09
CA ALA A 98 -18.42 4.35 12.32
C ALA A 98 -17.30 4.11 13.34
N ARG A 99 -16.53 5.17 13.65
CA ARG A 99 -15.59 5.19 14.76
C ARG A 99 -16.37 5.03 16.07
N GLY A 100 -16.36 3.81 16.60
CA GLY A 100 -16.94 3.45 17.89
C GLY A 100 -16.20 4.12 19.04
N ARG A 101 -16.76 5.22 19.54
CA ARG A 101 -16.52 5.77 20.87
C ARG A 101 -17.09 4.81 21.92
N ARG A 102 -16.30 4.39 22.91
CA ARG A 102 -16.64 4.41 24.36
C ARG A 102 -15.61 3.64 25.20
N GLU A 103 -15.04 4.38 26.15
CA GLU A 103 -14.39 3.88 27.37
C GLU A 103 -15.21 2.80 28.05
N LYS A 104 -14.53 1.82 28.63
CA LYS A 104 -15.06 1.05 29.75
C LYS A 104 -14.02 1.02 30.86
N HIS A 105 -14.27 1.85 31.87
CA HIS A 105 -13.79 1.64 33.23
C HIS A 105 -14.19 0.24 33.71
N LEU A 106 -13.24 -0.48 34.30
CA LEU A 106 -13.34 -1.77 34.99
C LEU A 106 -12.14 -1.75 35.96
N LYS A 107 -12.15 -2.04 37.26
CA LYS A 107 -13.02 -2.67 38.28
C LYS A 107 -12.49 -2.10 39.63
N SER A 108 -13.01 -2.28 40.84
CA SER A 108 -14.05 -3.04 41.53
C SER A 108 -14.30 -2.31 42.85
#